data_AF-A0A8X6UIU0-F1
#
_entry.id   AF-A0A8X6UIU0-F1
#
_cell.length_a   1.000
_cell.length_b   1.000
_cell.length_c   1.000
_cell.angle_alpha   90.00
_cell.angle_beta   90.00
_cell.angle_gamma   90.00
#
_symmetry.space_group_name_H-M   'P 1'
#
loop_
_entity.id
_entity.type
_entity.pdbx_description
1 polymer ?
#
loop_
_entity_poly.entity_id
_entity_poly.type
_entity_poly.pdbx_seq_one_letter_code
_entity_poly.pdbx_strand_id
1 'polypeptide(L)' 'VTPAPNCIVGEWVLEVDSRSKEDKNAPDFRYKVKDPLLILFNPWCE' A
#
# COMPACT_ATOMS: atom_id res chain seq x y z
N VAL A 1 -7.94 0.04 -2.49
CA VAL A 1 -6.80 -0.87 -2.76
C VAL A 1 -7.35 -2.27 -2.74
N THR A 2 -7.14 -3.06 -3.80
CA THR A 2 -7.60 -4.45 -3.90
C THR A 2 -6.39 -5.33 -4.23
N PRO A 3 -5.95 -6.22 -3.32
CA PRO A 3 -4.83 -7.11 -3.59
C PRO A 3 -5.22 -8.17 -4.63
N ALA A 4 -4.23 -8.72 -5.33
CA ALA A 4 -4.46 -9.86 -6.23
C ALA A 4 -4.93 -11.09 -5.42
N PRO A 5 -5.79 -11.96 -5.98
CA PRO A 5 -6.25 -13.17 -5.27
C PRO A 5 -5.12 -14.12 -4.85
N ASN A 6 -4.01 -14.11 -5.59
CA ASN A 6 -2.80 -14.89 -5.33
C ASN A 6 -1.71 -14.09 -4.60
N CYS A 7 -2.07 -12.98 -3.94
CA CYS A 7 -1.11 -12.18 -3.17
C CYS A 7 -0.44 -13.02 -2.07
N ILE A 8 0.82 -12.73 -1.78
CA ILE A 8 1.56 -13.39 -0.71
C ILE A 8 0.93 -13.01 0.64
N VAL A 9 0.56 -14.02 1.41
CA VAL A 9 0.01 -13.90 2.77
C VAL A 9 1.12 -13.52 3.74
N GLY A 10 0.81 -12.64 4.69
CA GLY A 10 1.75 -12.22 5.72
C GLY A 10 1.58 -10.77 6.18
N GLU A 11 2.61 -10.28 6.85
CA GLU A 11 2.70 -8.91 7.34
C GLU A 11 3.35 -8.00 6.28
N TRP A 12 2.68 -6.91 5.94
CA TRP A 12 3.10 -5.98 4.91
C TRP A 12 3.29 -4.57 5.48
N VAL A 13 4.37 -3.93 5.04
CA VAL A 13 4.58 -2.49 5.26
C VAL A 13 3.79 -1.71 4.20
N LEU A 14 2.96 -0.76 4.64
CA LEU A 14 2.25 0.15 3.76
C LEU A 14 2.91 1.54 3.75
N GLU A 15 3.27 2.00 2.55
CA GLU A 15 3.82 3.33 2.31
C GLU A 15 2.95 4.08 1.30
N VAL A 16 2.73 5.37 1.55
CA VAL A 16 2.01 6.29 0.66
C VAL A 16 2.98 7.34 0.16
N ASP A 17 3.26 7.29 -1.13
CA ASP A 17 4.06 8.29 -1.84
C ASP A 17 3.13 9.27 -2.55
N SER A 18 3.33 10.57 -2.33
CA SER A 18 2.61 11.63 -3.01
C SER A 18 3.57 12.58 -3.71
N ARG A 19 3.20 12.99 -4.93
CA ARG A 19 3.93 13.94 -5.75
C ARG A 19 2.98 15.03 -6.24
N SER A 20 3.40 16.29 -6.16
CA SER A 20 2.63 17.40 -6.71
C SER A 20 2.61 17.32 -8.24
N LYS A 21 1.41 17.41 -8.82
CA LYS A 21 1.24 17.49 -10.27
C LYS A 21 1.54 18.89 -10.80
N GLU A 22 1.29 19.91 -9.97
CA GLU A 22 1.38 21.32 -10.32
C GLU A 22 2.81 21.85 -10.17
N ASP A 23 3.51 21.38 -9.14
CA ASP A 23 4.91 21.73 -8.89
C ASP A 23 5.80 20.48 -9.02
N LYS A 24 6.45 20.34 -10.18
CA LYS A 24 7.37 19.23 -10.45
C LYS A 24 8.67 19.29 -9.66
N ASN A 25 8.97 20.42 -9.03
CA ASN A 25 10.16 20.62 -8.21
C ASN A 25 9.87 20.47 -6.70
N ALA A 26 8.59 20.38 -6.32
CA ALA A 26 8.22 20.10 -4.94
C ALA A 26 8.78 18.73 -4.51
N PRO A 27 9.27 18.60 -3.26
CA PRO A 27 9.81 17.34 -2.77
C PRO A 27 8.71 16.26 -2.73
N ASP A 28 9.08 15.04 -3.11
CA ASP A 28 8.21 13.87 -2.93
C ASP A 28 7.96 13.66 -1.42
N PHE A 29 6.70 13.43 -1.05
CA PHE A 29 6.31 13.16 0.34
C PHE A 29 5.98 11.69 0.51
N ARG A 30 6.65 11.03 1.45
CA ARG A 30 6.44 9.63 1.80
C ARG A 30 5.91 9.51 3.22
N TYR A 31 4.79 8.82 3.38
CA TYR A 31 4.23 8.46 4.68
C TYR A 31 4.24 6.94 4.85
N LYS A 32 4.91 6.47 5.92
CA LYS A 32 4.88 5.06 6.33
C LYS A 32 3.80 4.87 7.39
N VAL A 33 2.88 3.95 7.14
CA VAL A 33 1.84 3.59 8.12
C VAL A 33 2.51 2.91 9.32
N LYS A 34 2.11 3.29 10.53
CA LYS A 34 2.70 2.79 11.77
C LYS A 34 2.42 1.31 11.97
N ASP A 35 1.16 0.93 11.77
CA ASP A 35 0.72 -0.45 11.95
C ASP A 35 0.86 -1.22 10.63
N PRO A 36 1.31 -2.48 10.68
CA PRO A 36 1.43 -3.30 9.50
C PRO A 36 0.06 -3.73 8.96
N LEU A 37 0.00 -3.97 7.65
CA LEU A 37 -1.17 -4.57 7.00
C LEU A 37 -1.01 -6.10 7.00
N LEU A 38 -1.98 -6.80 7.59
CA LEU A 38 -2.02 -8.27 7.54
C LEU A 38 -2.88 -8.73 6.36
N ILE A 39 -2.27 -9.45 5.43
CA ILE A 39 -2.99 -10.11 4.33
C ILE A 39 -3.13 -11.59 4.67
N LEU A 40 -4.37 -12.09 4.63
CA LEU A 40 -4.73 -13.48 4.90
C LEU A 40 -5.30 -14.13 3.64
N PHE A 41 -5.33 -15.47 3.61
CA PHE A 41 -6.12 -16.19 2.61
C PHE A 41 -7.59 -15.77 2.70
N ASN A 42 -8.24 -15.60 1.55
CA ASN A 42 -9.63 -15.17 1.47
C ASN A 42 -10.52 -16.25 0.82
N PRO A 43 -11.12 -17.16 1.61
CA PRO A 43 -12.08 -18.17 1.13
C PRO A 43 -13.36 -17.61 0.49
N TRP A 44 -13.62 -16.31 0.63
CA TRP A 44 -14.79 -15.63 0.08
C TRP A 44 -14.52 -14.92 -1.25
N CYS A 45 -13.29 -14.97 -1.76
CA CYS A 45 -12.95 -14.46 -3.08
C CYS A 45 -13.20 -15.56 -4.12
N GLU A 46 -14.23 -15.38 -4.95
CA GLU A 46 -14.51 -16.23 -6.13
C GLU A 46 -13.61 -15.87 -7.33
#